data_AF-A0A1S3HH95-F1
#
_entry.id   AF-A0A1S3HH95-F1
#
_cell.length_a   1.000
_cell.length_b   1.000
_cell.length_c   1.000
_cell.angle_alpha   90.00
_cell.angle_beta   90.00
_cell.angle_gamma   90.00
#
_symmetry.space_group_name_H-M   'P 1'
#
loop_
_entity.id
_entity.type
_entity.pdbx_description
1 polymer ?
#
loop_
_entity_poly.entity_id
_entity_poly.type
_entity_poly.pdbx_seq_one_letter_code
_entity_poly.pdbx_strand_id
1 'polypeptide(L)'
;MVVEQYVGKSLGDYYLSPWRTRVGLAYQLFQIADLLTNNKGNWSLYWTDVSYDNIAVDPDGRVVVVDLENIIVVDKLKIIQDRPPEWDTVLTSTFDECIPNHNCLSFSPDNLCTRLVADHNYYAVCRGILSSYADDEGHPGGLLHSMPDIIKTTWGLDKLLDECAKPSSEQTSRLKIKDQLLTVLAELAGVNG
;
A
#
# COMPACT_ATOMS: atom_id res chain seq x y z
N MET A 1 12.34 -23.90 11.22
CA MET A 1 11.64 -24.44 10.04
C MET A 1 10.18 -24.11 10.21
N VAL A 2 9.70 -23.11 9.48
CA VAL A 2 8.28 -22.81 9.35
C VAL A 2 7.82 -23.52 8.07
N VAL A 3 6.68 -24.21 8.13
CA VAL A 3 6.08 -24.87 6.97
C VAL A 3 4.95 -23.98 6.51
N GLU A 4 5.08 -23.41 5.32
CA GLU A 4 4.08 -22.54 4.73
C GLU A 4 3.27 -23.28 3.68
N GLN A 5 1.99 -22.92 3.58
CA GLN A 5 1.12 -23.43 2.54
C GLN A 5 1.53 -22.80 1.20
N TYR A 6 1.56 -23.60 0.13
CA TYR A 6 1.62 -23.04 -1.22
C TYR A 6 0.31 -22.30 -1.51
N VAL A 7 0.37 -20.96 -1.51
CA VAL A 7 -0.81 -20.10 -1.70
C VAL A 7 -1.09 -19.83 -3.17
N GLY A 8 -0.04 -19.73 -4.01
CA GLY A 8 -0.17 -19.45 -5.43
C GLY A 8 1.11 -18.85 -6.01
N LYS A 9 0.97 -18.08 -7.08
CA LYS A 9 2.09 -17.35 -7.73
C LYS A 9 2.38 -16.06 -6.98
N SER A 10 3.62 -15.59 -6.99
CA SER A 10 3.94 -14.28 -6.39
C SER A 10 3.28 -13.16 -7.20
N LEU A 11 3.16 -11.96 -6.61
CA LEU A 11 2.68 -10.80 -7.34
C LEU A 11 3.59 -10.47 -8.53
N GLY A 12 4.89 -10.74 -8.41
CA GLY A 12 5.88 -10.50 -9.45
C GLY A 12 5.58 -11.25 -10.75
N ASP A 13 5.05 -12.47 -10.65
CA ASP A 13 4.61 -13.26 -11.81
C ASP A 13 3.50 -12.57 -12.63
N TYR A 14 2.80 -11.59 -12.04
CA TYR A 14 1.74 -10.83 -12.70
C TYR A 14 2.22 -9.50 -13.29
N TYR A 15 3.49 -9.14 -13.14
CA TYR A 15 4.02 -7.85 -13.60
C TYR A 15 3.77 -7.58 -15.09
N LEU A 16 3.93 -8.60 -15.94
CA LEU A 16 3.65 -8.49 -17.39
C LEU A 16 2.24 -8.94 -17.79
N SER A 17 1.36 -9.22 -16.82
CA SER A 17 -0.04 -9.57 -17.10
C SER A 17 -0.81 -8.40 -17.73
N PRO A 18 -1.95 -8.67 -18.40
CA PRO A 18 -2.81 -7.62 -18.94
C PRO A 18 -3.08 -6.54 -17.89
N TRP A 19 -3.00 -5.26 -18.29
CA TRP A 19 -3.09 -4.13 -17.36
C TRP A 19 -4.36 -4.19 -16.49
N ARG A 20 -5.49 -4.63 -17.06
CA ARG A 20 -6.74 -4.81 -16.31
C ARG A 20 -6.64 -5.85 -15.18
N THR A 21 -5.89 -6.93 -15.39
CA THR A 21 -5.61 -7.92 -14.33
C THR A 21 -4.82 -7.27 -13.21
N ARG A 22 -3.76 -6.51 -13.56
CA ARG A 22 -2.91 -5.81 -12.59
C ARG A 22 -3.69 -4.76 -11.78
N VAL A 23 -4.65 -4.07 -12.39
CA VAL A 23 -5.56 -3.16 -11.67
C VAL A 23 -6.44 -3.90 -10.66
N GLY A 24 -6.98 -5.06 -11.01
CA GLY A 24 -7.76 -5.87 -10.07
C GLY A 24 -6.94 -6.32 -8.85
N LEU A 25 -5.66 -6.66 -9.06
CA LEU A 25 -4.73 -6.99 -7.97
C LEU A 25 -4.36 -5.74 -7.15
N ALA A 26 -4.11 -4.61 -7.81
CA ALA A 26 -3.83 -3.32 -7.15
C ALA A 26 -4.99 -2.87 -6.26
N TYR A 27 -6.23 -3.04 -6.72
CA TYR A 27 -7.43 -2.76 -5.93
C TYR A 27 -7.44 -3.58 -4.64
N GLN A 28 -7.28 -4.90 -4.74
CA GLN A 28 -7.25 -5.79 -3.58
C GLN A 28 -6.10 -5.46 -2.62
N LEU A 29 -4.91 -5.17 -3.13
CA LEU A 29 -3.76 -4.74 -2.32
C LEU A 29 -4.06 -3.46 -1.53
N PHE A 30 -4.70 -2.50 -2.18
CA PHE A 30 -5.04 -1.24 -1.54
C PHE A 30 -6.18 -1.40 -0.51
N GLN A 31 -7.10 -2.34 -0.71
CA GLN A 31 -8.06 -2.76 0.31
C GLN A 31 -7.39 -3.42 1.52
N ILE A 32 -6.35 -4.24 1.30
CA ILE A 32 -5.56 -4.83 2.39
C ILE A 32 -4.88 -3.71 3.20
N ALA A 33 -4.26 -2.73 2.53
CA ALA A 33 -3.67 -1.58 3.21
C ALA A 33 -4.69 -0.81 4.06
N ASP A 34 -5.92 -0.63 3.56
CA ASP A 34 -6.99 0.01 4.32
C ASP A 34 -7.44 -0.84 5.52
N LEU A 35 -7.62 -2.15 5.35
CA LEU A 35 -8.01 -3.07 6.43
C LEU A 35 -6.96 -3.13 7.55
N LEU A 36 -5.67 -3.18 7.19
CA LEU A 36 -4.57 -3.19 8.15
C LEU A 36 -4.49 -1.87 8.95
N THR A 37 -4.87 -0.76 8.33
CA THR A 37 -4.91 0.56 8.97
C THR A 37 -6.18 0.78 9.79
N ASN A 38 -7.32 0.35 9.25
CA ASN A 38 -8.68 0.58 9.74
C ASN A 38 -9.41 -0.76 9.85
N ASN A 39 -9.39 -1.32 11.05
CA ASN A 39 -10.13 -2.54 11.39
C ASN A 39 -11.03 -2.30 12.60
N LYS A 40 -11.97 -3.23 12.81
CA LYS A 40 -12.94 -3.19 13.92
C LYS A 40 -12.31 -3.46 15.29
N GLY A 41 -11.05 -3.91 15.34
CA GLY A 41 -10.39 -4.33 16.57
C GLY A 41 -9.70 -3.22 17.36
N ASN A 42 -9.71 -1.97 16.87
CA ASN A 42 -8.91 -0.86 17.42
C ASN A 42 -7.39 -1.16 17.41
N TRP A 43 -6.93 -1.92 16.42
CA TRP A 43 -5.50 -2.14 16.16
C TRP A 43 -5.07 -1.32 14.95
N SER A 44 -3.82 -0.88 14.92
CA SER A 44 -3.12 -0.63 13.65
C SER A 44 -2.15 -1.79 13.44
N LEU A 45 -2.17 -2.35 12.24
CA LEU A 45 -1.25 -3.39 11.80
C LEU A 45 -0.38 -2.77 10.71
N TYR A 46 0.84 -2.36 11.03
CA TYR A 46 1.71 -1.70 10.06
C TYR A 46 2.56 -2.72 9.32
N TRP A 47 2.34 -2.82 8.02
CA TRP A 47 3.08 -3.68 7.11
C TRP A 47 4.36 -2.97 6.70
N THR A 48 5.48 -3.50 7.15
CA THR A 48 6.81 -2.87 7.11
C THR A 48 7.73 -3.43 6.03
N ASP A 49 7.34 -4.54 5.41
CA ASP A 49 8.12 -5.23 4.38
C ASP A 49 7.24 -5.58 3.17
N VAL A 50 6.86 -4.53 2.43
CA VAL A 50 5.96 -4.65 1.27
C VAL A 50 6.78 -4.87 0.00
N SER A 51 6.79 -6.09 -0.52
CA SER A 51 7.51 -6.46 -1.75
C SER A 51 6.67 -7.38 -2.63
N TYR A 52 7.08 -7.58 -3.90
CA TYR A 52 6.39 -8.48 -4.82
C TYR A 52 6.43 -9.95 -4.36
N ASP A 53 7.47 -10.35 -3.64
CA ASP A 53 7.66 -11.72 -3.16
C ASP A 53 6.86 -12.01 -1.90
N ASN A 54 6.59 -10.99 -1.07
CA ASN A 54 5.79 -11.11 0.15
C ASN A 54 4.26 -11.11 -0.13
N ILE A 55 3.88 -11.11 -1.41
CA ILE A 55 2.50 -11.07 -1.87
C ILE A 55 2.30 -12.21 -2.87
N ALA A 56 1.25 -13.00 -2.66
CA ALA A 56 0.82 -14.03 -3.59
C ALA A 56 -0.57 -13.74 -4.14
N VAL A 57 -0.88 -14.37 -5.28
CA VAL A 57 -2.23 -14.45 -5.84
C VAL A 57 -2.63 -15.91 -5.87
N ASP A 58 -3.72 -16.23 -5.17
CA ASP A 58 -4.23 -17.59 -5.09
C ASP A 58 -4.92 -18.04 -6.39
N PRO A 59 -5.27 -19.33 -6.53
CA PRO A 59 -5.92 -19.83 -7.74
C PRO A 59 -7.27 -19.18 -8.07
N ASP A 60 -7.94 -18.57 -7.09
CA ASP A 60 -9.21 -17.86 -7.27
C ASP A 60 -8.97 -16.39 -7.71
N GLY A 61 -7.71 -15.95 -7.83
CA GLY A 61 -7.34 -14.58 -8.18
C GLY A 61 -7.35 -13.61 -6.99
N ARG A 62 -7.34 -14.13 -5.75
CA ARG A 62 -7.32 -13.32 -4.54
C ARG A 62 -5.90 -12.99 -4.13
N VAL A 63 -5.66 -11.73 -3.77
CA VAL A 63 -4.39 -11.29 -3.21
C VAL A 63 -4.27 -11.77 -1.76
N VAL A 64 -3.14 -12.37 -1.45
CA VAL A 64 -2.80 -12.87 -0.10
C VAL A 64 -1.42 -12.34 0.27
N VAL A 65 -1.31 -11.76 1.48
CA VAL A 65 0.00 -11.42 2.04
C VAL A 65 0.57 -12.67 2.70
N VAL A 66 1.74 -13.12 2.23
CA VAL A 66 2.33 -14.39 2.65
C VAL A 66 3.40 -14.24 3.72
N ASP A 67 4.08 -13.08 3.75
CA ASP A 67 5.02 -12.74 4.80
C ASP A 67 4.53 -11.54 5.63
N LEU A 68 4.36 -11.79 6.93
CA LEU A 68 3.97 -10.80 7.94
C LEU A 68 4.92 -10.82 9.14
N GLU A 69 6.13 -11.38 9.01
CA GLU A 69 7.05 -11.55 10.14
C GLU A 69 7.43 -10.21 10.79
N ASN A 70 7.47 -9.13 10.01
CA ASN A 70 7.91 -7.80 10.44
C ASN A 70 6.76 -6.85 10.80
N ILE A 71 5.51 -7.34 10.90
CA ILE A 71 4.35 -6.49 11.17
C ILE A 71 4.42 -5.82 12.55
N ILE A 72 4.19 -4.50 12.60
CA ILE A 72 4.08 -3.78 13.88
C ILE A 72 2.61 -3.76 14.30
N VAL A 73 2.33 -4.27 15.50
CA VAL A 73 0.99 -4.31 16.08
C VAL A 73 0.86 -3.21 17.12
N VAL A 74 -0.08 -2.28 16.91
CA VAL A 74 -0.29 -1.12 17.78
C VAL A 74 -1.70 -1.13 18.34
N ASP A 75 -1.80 -1.09 19.67
CA ASP A 75 -3.07 -0.95 20.40
C ASP A 75 -3.52 0.52 20.41
N LYS A 76 -4.56 0.85 19.65
CA LYS A 76 -5.09 2.22 19.60
C LYS A 76 -5.76 2.62 20.92
N LEU A 77 -6.32 1.67 21.67
CA LEU A 77 -6.93 1.97 22.97
C LEU A 77 -5.87 2.39 23.98
N LYS A 78 -4.69 1.77 23.94
CA LYS A 78 -3.55 2.17 24.77
C LYS A 78 -3.08 3.59 24.44
N ILE A 79 -3.00 3.96 23.15
CA ILE A 79 -2.67 5.33 22.73
C ILE A 79 -3.70 6.33 23.24
N ILE A 80 -5.00 6.03 23.10
CA ILE A 80 -6.09 6.89 23.59
C ILE A 80 -6.05 7.08 25.11
N GLN A 81 -5.68 6.02 25.84
CA GLN A 81 -5.54 6.04 27.30
C GLN A 81 -4.33 6.86 27.74
N ASP A 82 -3.17 6.62 27.15
CA ASP A 82 -1.90 7.23 27.56
C ASP A 82 -1.74 8.66 27.08
N ARG A 83 -2.31 8.97 25.90
CA ARG A 83 -2.18 10.26 25.21
C ARG A 83 -0.73 10.74 25.15
N PRO A 84 0.19 9.96 24.56
CA PRO A 84 1.57 10.42 24.38
C PRO A 84 1.61 11.74 23.58
N PRO A 85 2.72 12.49 23.61
CA PRO A 85 2.84 13.70 22.82
C PRO A 85 2.44 13.48 21.35
N GLU A 86 1.62 14.39 20.81
CA GLU A 86 1.12 14.37 19.43
C GLU A 86 0.26 13.15 19.05
N TRP A 87 -0.26 12.39 20.01
CA TRP A 87 -1.07 11.17 19.76
C TRP A 87 -2.26 11.37 18.80
N ASP A 88 -2.85 12.58 18.80
CA ASP A 88 -4.01 12.98 18.00
C ASP A 88 -3.65 13.63 16.66
N THR A 89 -2.36 13.78 16.38
CA THR A 89 -1.87 14.26 15.09
C THR A 89 -1.74 13.09 14.10
N VAL A 90 -1.96 13.39 12.82
CA VAL A 90 -1.76 12.41 11.75
C VAL A 90 -0.27 12.22 11.51
N LEU A 91 0.21 10.99 11.62
CA LEU A 91 1.53 10.62 11.18
C LEU A 91 1.55 10.39 9.68
N THR A 92 2.28 11.25 8.98
CA THR A 92 2.49 11.13 7.54
C THR A 92 3.87 10.52 7.30
N SER A 93 3.93 9.40 6.58
CA SER A 93 5.20 8.80 6.17
C SER A 93 5.91 9.69 5.15
N THR A 94 7.19 9.95 5.42
CA THR A 94 8.08 10.72 4.55
C THR A 94 8.46 9.91 3.32
N PHE A 95 8.49 10.57 2.16
CA PHE A 95 9.04 9.99 0.95
C PHE A 95 10.57 10.07 0.99
N ASP A 96 11.24 8.92 1.00
CA ASP A 96 12.70 8.84 0.95
C ASP A 96 13.17 8.45 -0.46
N GLU A 97 14.20 9.12 -0.95
CA GLU A 97 14.82 8.78 -2.23
C GLU A 97 15.58 7.45 -2.11
N CYS A 98 15.34 6.56 -3.08
CA CYS A 98 15.95 5.23 -3.08
C CYS A 98 17.26 5.16 -3.84
N ILE A 99 18.10 4.21 -3.41
CA ILE A 99 19.09 3.60 -4.30
C ILE A 99 18.33 2.81 -5.37
N PRO A 100 18.72 2.88 -6.66
CA PRO A 100 18.02 2.14 -7.71
C PRO A 100 17.89 0.63 -7.42
N ASN A 101 16.77 0.04 -7.83
CA ASN A 101 16.42 -1.38 -7.64
C ASN A 101 16.34 -1.83 -6.17
N HIS A 102 15.92 -0.95 -5.26
CA HIS A 102 15.72 -1.30 -3.85
C HIS A 102 14.38 -0.76 -3.34
N ASN A 103 13.74 -1.52 -2.44
CA ASN A 103 12.64 -1.03 -1.65
C ASN A 103 13.15 -0.19 -0.47
N CYS A 104 12.85 1.12 -0.44
CA CYS A 104 13.27 2.03 0.64
C CYS A 104 12.08 2.49 1.47
N LEU A 105 11.23 1.53 1.84
CA LEU A 105 10.21 1.76 2.83
C LEU A 105 10.88 2.12 4.16
N SER A 106 10.72 3.39 4.55
CA SER A 106 11.31 3.96 5.76
C SER A 106 10.20 4.29 6.74
N PHE A 107 10.42 3.94 8.01
CA PHE A 107 9.47 4.17 9.08
C PHE A 107 10.18 4.19 10.44
N SER A 108 9.51 4.77 11.43
CA SER A 108 9.94 4.73 12.83
C SER A 108 8.91 3.95 13.65
N PRO A 109 9.28 2.79 14.23
CA PRO A 109 8.40 2.04 15.13
C PRO A 109 7.87 2.92 16.26
N ASP A 110 8.70 3.78 16.85
CA ASP A 110 8.29 4.67 17.95
C ASP A 110 7.21 5.65 17.51
N ASN A 111 7.35 6.26 16.33
CA ASN A 111 6.33 7.16 15.80
C ASN A 111 5.04 6.40 15.48
N LEU A 112 5.14 5.23 14.83
CA LEU A 112 3.98 4.38 14.50
C LEU A 112 3.22 3.93 15.76
N CYS A 113 3.93 3.62 16.85
CA CYS A 113 3.38 3.16 18.11
C CYS A 113 2.78 4.27 18.99
N THR A 114 2.97 5.55 18.65
CA THR A 114 2.51 6.67 19.48
C THR A 114 1.42 7.52 18.83
N ARG A 115 1.07 7.27 17.56
CA ARG A 115 0.11 8.07 16.78
C ARG A 115 -1.17 7.27 16.54
N LEU A 116 -2.32 7.90 16.80
CA LEU A 116 -3.61 7.24 16.62
C LEU A 116 -3.92 6.96 15.15
N VAL A 117 -3.50 7.88 14.27
CA VAL A 117 -3.72 7.82 12.83
C VAL A 117 -2.37 7.94 12.13
N ALA A 118 -2.05 6.98 11.27
CA ALA A 118 -0.88 6.99 10.41
C ALA A 118 -1.26 6.50 9.01
N ASP A 119 -0.57 7.01 7.99
CA ASP A 119 -0.82 6.64 6.58
C ASP A 119 0.16 5.59 6.02
N HIS A 120 0.96 4.99 6.90
CA HIS A 120 2.08 4.10 6.56
C HIS A 120 1.71 2.99 5.58
N ASN A 121 0.62 2.26 5.80
CA ASN A 121 0.27 1.14 4.90
C ASN A 121 -0.09 1.61 3.48
N TYR A 122 -0.74 2.78 3.36
CA TYR A 122 -1.02 3.36 2.04
C TYR A 122 0.27 3.82 1.38
N TYR A 123 1.15 4.45 2.15
CA TYR A 123 2.47 4.86 1.67
C TYR A 123 3.27 3.65 1.18
N ALA A 124 3.33 2.59 1.98
CA ALA A 124 4.07 1.38 1.68
C ALA A 124 3.60 0.73 0.36
N VAL A 125 2.28 0.59 0.16
CA VAL A 125 1.73 0.03 -1.08
C VAL A 125 1.92 0.98 -2.27
N CYS A 126 1.68 2.29 -2.11
CA CYS A 126 1.85 3.25 -3.20
C CYS A 126 3.30 3.39 -3.63
N ARG A 127 4.23 3.61 -2.68
CA ARG A 127 5.67 3.76 -2.95
C ARG A 127 6.31 2.44 -3.38
N GLY A 128 5.98 1.33 -2.72
CA GLY A 128 6.65 0.05 -2.93
C GLY A 128 6.14 -0.74 -4.14
N ILE A 129 4.85 -0.62 -4.48
CA ILE A 129 4.22 -1.49 -5.48
C ILE A 129 3.54 -0.71 -6.60
N LEU A 130 2.70 0.29 -6.31
CA LEU A 130 1.71 0.75 -7.31
C LEU A 130 2.16 1.92 -8.19
N SER A 131 2.92 2.87 -7.66
CA SER A 131 3.23 4.14 -8.34
C SER A 131 4.47 4.06 -9.22
N SER A 132 4.72 5.12 -9.99
CA SER A 132 5.93 5.23 -10.83
C SER A 132 7.23 5.24 -10.02
N TYR A 133 7.11 5.48 -8.71
CA TYR A 133 8.18 5.51 -7.74
C TYR A 133 8.61 4.13 -7.26
N ALA A 134 7.81 3.09 -7.49
CA ALA A 134 8.19 1.72 -7.17
C ALA A 134 9.36 1.28 -8.07
N ASP A 135 10.46 0.92 -7.44
CA ASP A 135 11.72 0.57 -8.12
C ASP A 135 12.30 -0.69 -7.48
N ASP A 136 11.51 -1.76 -7.50
CA ASP A 136 11.91 -3.09 -7.06
C ASP A 136 12.63 -3.83 -8.20
N GLU A 137 13.59 -4.70 -7.86
CA GLU A 137 14.41 -5.38 -8.87
C GLU A 137 13.52 -6.17 -9.84
N GLY A 138 13.68 -5.91 -11.14
CA GLY A 138 12.87 -6.54 -12.20
C GLY A 138 11.47 -5.97 -12.40
N HIS A 139 11.03 -5.01 -11.57
CA HIS A 139 9.69 -4.44 -11.58
C HIS A 139 9.65 -2.89 -11.66
N PRO A 140 10.39 -2.24 -12.59
CA PRO A 140 10.55 -0.79 -12.62
C PRO A 140 9.25 -0.04 -12.98
N GLY A 141 8.88 0.95 -12.16
CA GLY A 141 7.69 1.77 -12.38
C GLY A 141 6.40 1.14 -11.84
N GLY A 142 6.52 0.08 -11.06
CA GLY A 142 5.44 -0.49 -10.27
C GLY A 142 4.44 -1.36 -11.04
N LEU A 143 3.52 -1.97 -10.30
CA LEU A 143 2.56 -2.95 -10.78
C LEU A 143 1.60 -2.35 -11.80
N LEU A 144 1.43 -1.04 -11.84
CA LEU A 144 0.55 -0.34 -12.79
C LEU A 144 1.32 0.35 -13.93
N HIS A 145 2.59 -0.02 -14.16
CA HIS A 145 3.39 0.45 -15.28
C HIS A 145 2.69 0.23 -16.64
N SER A 146 3.13 0.99 -17.66
CA SER A 146 2.56 0.94 -19.03
C SER A 146 1.05 1.19 -19.06
N MET A 147 0.57 2.09 -18.19
CA MET A 147 -0.83 2.50 -18.10
C MET A 147 -1.34 3.07 -19.43
N PRO A 148 -2.51 2.64 -19.94
CA PRO A 148 -3.11 3.20 -21.14
C PRO A 148 -3.41 4.70 -21.00
N ASP A 149 -3.13 5.49 -22.04
CA ASP A 149 -3.29 6.95 -21.98
C ASP A 149 -4.74 7.39 -21.76
N ILE A 150 -5.72 6.60 -22.20
CA ILE A 150 -7.13 6.86 -21.91
C ILE A 150 -7.40 6.83 -20.40
N ILE A 151 -6.70 6.00 -19.64
CA ILE A 151 -6.84 5.93 -18.18
C ILE A 151 -6.22 7.16 -17.54
N LYS A 152 -5.02 7.55 -17.97
CA LYS A 152 -4.36 8.78 -17.49
C LYS A 152 -5.22 10.01 -17.74
N THR A 153 -5.78 10.14 -18.93
CA THR A 153 -6.59 11.31 -19.32
C THR A 153 -7.98 11.33 -18.66
N THR A 154 -8.62 10.17 -18.51
CA THR A 154 -9.99 10.09 -17.94
C THR A 154 -9.98 10.14 -16.42
N TRP A 155 -9.03 9.44 -15.78
CA TRP A 155 -9.02 9.23 -14.34
C TRP A 155 -7.88 9.96 -13.63
N GLY A 156 -6.84 10.40 -14.35
CA GLY A 156 -5.64 10.95 -13.73
C GLY A 156 -4.94 9.97 -12.79
N LEU A 157 -5.09 8.66 -13.04
CA LEU A 157 -4.67 7.61 -12.10
C LEU A 157 -3.15 7.62 -11.87
N ASP A 158 -2.35 7.93 -12.89
CA ASP A 158 -0.92 8.12 -12.77
C ASP A 158 -0.57 9.19 -11.72
N LYS A 159 -1.22 10.35 -11.80
CA LYS A 159 -1.03 11.44 -10.83
C LYS A 159 -1.52 11.06 -9.44
N LEU A 160 -2.66 10.38 -9.34
CA LEU A 160 -3.19 9.94 -8.04
C LEU A 160 -2.25 8.94 -7.35
N LEU A 161 -1.65 8.02 -8.10
CA LEU A 161 -0.66 7.07 -7.58
C LEU A 161 0.61 7.78 -7.11
N ASP A 162 1.10 8.72 -7.90
CA ASP A 162 2.31 9.49 -7.56
C ASP A 162 2.06 10.39 -6.34
N GLU A 163 0.91 11.06 -6.25
CA GLU A 163 0.51 11.83 -5.07
C GLU A 163 0.31 10.93 -3.83
N CYS A 164 -0.17 9.69 -4.02
CA CYS A 164 -0.26 8.73 -2.93
C CYS A 164 1.11 8.32 -2.41
N ALA A 165 2.11 8.14 -3.28
CA ALA A 165 3.47 7.84 -2.83
C ALA A 165 4.15 9.08 -2.25
N LYS A 166 4.08 10.20 -2.97
CA LYS A 166 4.75 11.47 -2.69
C LYS A 166 3.76 12.65 -2.81
N PRO A 167 3.05 12.98 -1.72
CA PRO A 167 2.13 14.12 -1.73
C PRO A 167 2.86 15.42 -2.07
N SER A 168 2.30 16.21 -3.00
CA SER A 168 2.92 17.47 -3.47
C SER A 168 2.80 18.64 -2.49
N SER A 169 1.91 18.56 -1.49
CA SER A 169 1.80 19.56 -0.44
C SER A 169 1.34 18.96 0.88
N GLU A 170 1.70 19.60 1.99
CA GLU A 170 1.24 19.23 3.34
C GLU A 170 -0.29 19.30 3.50
N GLN A 171 -1.00 20.05 2.65
CA GLN A 171 -2.46 20.14 2.66
C GLN A 171 -3.14 18.95 1.94
N THR A 172 -2.40 18.27 1.07
CA THR A 172 -2.84 17.04 0.40
C THR A 172 -2.44 15.83 1.26
N SER A 173 -3.36 15.39 2.11
CA SER A 173 -3.12 14.18 2.90
C SER A 173 -3.30 12.93 2.04
N ARG A 174 -2.36 11.99 2.14
CA ARG A 174 -2.46 10.62 1.59
C ARG A 174 -3.77 9.93 2.02
N LEU A 175 -4.27 10.26 3.21
CA LEU A 175 -5.56 9.77 3.72
C LEU A 175 -6.79 10.31 2.96
N LYS A 176 -6.67 11.42 2.22
CA LYS A 176 -7.72 11.87 1.28
C LYS A 176 -7.57 11.21 -0.08
N ILE A 177 -6.33 11.08 -0.55
CA ILE A 177 -6.02 10.45 -1.85
C ILE A 177 -6.44 8.98 -1.84
N LYS A 178 -6.28 8.28 -0.70
CA LYS A 178 -6.65 6.85 -0.62
C LYS A 178 -8.11 6.59 -0.98
N ASP A 179 -9.04 7.48 -0.60
CA ASP A 179 -10.48 7.23 -0.81
C ASP A 179 -10.82 7.39 -2.30
N GLN A 180 -10.17 8.36 -2.94
CA GLN A 180 -10.24 8.54 -4.40
C GLN A 180 -9.60 7.34 -5.12
N LEU A 181 -8.41 6.91 -4.70
CA LEU A 181 -7.73 5.75 -5.29
C LEU A 181 -8.55 4.47 -5.18
N LEU A 182 -9.13 4.17 -4.00
CA LEU A 182 -9.99 3.00 -3.82
C LEU A 182 -11.18 3.02 -4.78
N THR A 183 -11.82 4.18 -4.93
CA THR A 183 -12.97 4.36 -5.83
C THR A 183 -12.57 4.12 -7.28
N VAL A 184 -11.51 4.78 -7.75
CA VAL A 184 -11.03 4.67 -9.14
C VAL A 184 -10.56 3.24 -9.44
N LEU A 185 -9.80 2.61 -8.54
CA LEU A 185 -9.34 1.23 -8.71
C LEU A 185 -10.51 0.24 -8.74
N ALA A 186 -11.55 0.43 -7.93
CA ALA A 186 -12.75 -0.41 -7.95
C ALA A 186 -13.48 -0.34 -9.30
N GLU A 187 -13.72 0.88 -9.80
CA GLU A 187 -14.40 1.10 -11.08
C GLU A 187 -13.61 0.50 -12.25
N LEU A 188 -12.29 0.66 -12.27
CA LEU A 188 -11.41 0.10 -13.29
C LEU A 188 -11.27 -1.43 -13.20
N ALA A 189 -11.32 -1.98 -11.98
CA ALA A 189 -11.38 -3.42 -11.77
C ALA A 189 -12.72 -4.03 -12.22
N GLY A 190 -13.75 -3.20 -12.44
CA GLY A 190 -15.10 -3.65 -12.76
C GLY A 190 -15.85 -4.19 -11.55
N VAL A 191 -15.46 -3.77 -10.35
CA VAL A 191 -16.08 -4.11 -9.07
C VAL A 191 -16.90 -2.89 -8.64
N ASN A 192 -18.04 -2.68 -9.27
CA ASN A 192 -19.02 -1.74 -8.72
C ASN A 192 -19.88 -2.50 -7.71
N GLY A 193 -19.94 -1.96 -6.49
CA GLY A 193 -20.59 -2.55 -5.31
C GLY A 193 -22.09 -2.78 -5.43
#